data_AF-D1J7Z3-F1
#
_entry.id   AF-D1J7Z3-F1
#
_cell.length_a   1.000
_cell.length_b   1.000
_cell.length_c   1.000
_cell.angle_alpha   90.00
_cell.angle_beta   90.00
_cell.angle_gamma   90.00
#
_symmetry.space_group_name_H-M   'P 1'
#
loop_
_entity.id
_entity.type
_entity.pdbx_description
1 polymer ?
#
loop_
_entity_poly.entity_id
_entity_poly.type
_entity_poly.pdbx_seq_one_letter_code
_entity_poly.pdbx_strand_id
1 'polypeptide(L)'
;MQLQFDASQVAKEQKASTVGSAIVYTLLAIVLAAVLAFLIWKLIKNKVLKKRAQKVEMQKQKETLALFYQYILSFYEVIKFTNQELKNFEVSISTHPMGEIKEGAKRLLYRLITRDDFSYSFVKNEQYKTFVKHAELINITNCNLWDKKIPETINYFKEQYELVPLGKTRDDYIQLVQKSISERFYNEK
;
A
#
# COMPACT_ATOMS: atom_id res chain seq x y z
N MET A 1 -21.85 60.45 -73.33
CA MET A 1 -22.44 60.46 -71.97
C MET A 1 -22.40 59.02 -71.49
N GLN A 2 -21.92 58.76 -70.26
CA GLN A 2 -21.49 57.45 -69.69
C GLN A 2 -20.01 57.11 -69.94
N LEU A 3 -19.40 56.48 -68.92
CA LEU A 3 -17.99 56.06 -68.77
C LEU A 3 -17.06 56.99 -67.95
N GLN A 4 -17.42 57.38 -66.72
CA GLN A 4 -16.43 57.74 -65.68
C GLN A 4 -16.90 57.47 -64.23
N PHE A 5 -17.88 56.58 -64.01
CA PHE A 5 -18.40 56.28 -62.67
C PHE A 5 -18.34 54.77 -62.44
N ASP A 6 -17.16 54.22 -62.11
CA ASP A 6 -17.09 52.85 -61.57
C ASP A 6 -15.79 52.51 -60.82
N ALA A 7 -14.65 53.12 -61.15
CA ALA A 7 -13.37 52.74 -60.52
C ALA A 7 -13.27 53.11 -59.02
N SER A 8 -13.98 54.15 -58.56
CA SER A 8 -13.93 54.61 -57.16
C SER A 8 -14.86 53.83 -56.22
N GLN A 9 -15.91 53.19 -56.75
CA GLN A 9 -16.80 52.31 -55.99
C GLN A 9 -16.14 50.94 -55.78
N VAL A 10 -15.52 50.37 -56.82
CA VAL A 10 -14.81 49.08 -56.77
C VAL A 10 -13.63 49.10 -55.77
N ALA A 11 -12.88 50.21 -55.68
CA ALA A 11 -11.76 50.33 -54.73
C ALA A 11 -12.22 50.50 -53.25
N LYS A 12 -13.42 51.04 -53.02
CA LYS A 12 -14.01 51.13 -51.66
C LYS A 12 -14.60 49.80 -51.21
N GLU A 13 -15.23 49.06 -52.11
CA GLU A 13 -15.75 47.71 -51.81
C GLU A 13 -14.63 46.70 -51.57
N GLN A 14 -13.54 46.76 -52.32
CA GLN A 14 -12.36 45.90 -52.08
C GLN A 14 -11.65 46.20 -50.75
N LYS A 15 -11.61 47.46 -50.30
CA LYS A 15 -11.06 47.79 -48.97
C LYS A 15 -11.97 47.34 -47.83
N ALA A 16 -13.30 47.46 -47.99
CA ALA A 16 -14.26 46.98 -47.01
C ALA A 16 -14.26 45.44 -46.88
N SER A 17 -14.11 44.70 -47.99
CA SER A 17 -13.98 43.24 -47.95
C SER A 17 -12.68 42.76 -47.30
N THR A 18 -11.59 43.52 -47.48
CA THR A 18 -10.28 43.24 -46.84
C THR A 18 -10.29 43.51 -45.34
N VAL A 19 -10.95 44.58 -44.88
CA VAL A 19 -11.08 44.87 -43.43
C VAL A 19 -12.04 43.90 -42.75
N GLY A 20 -13.16 43.56 -43.39
CA GLY A 20 -14.11 42.57 -42.85
C GLY A 20 -13.51 41.16 -42.74
N SER A 21 -12.75 40.71 -43.74
CA SER A 21 -12.03 39.43 -43.68
C SER A 21 -10.93 39.46 -42.61
N ALA A 22 -10.17 40.56 -42.47
CA ALA A 22 -9.15 40.70 -41.43
C ALA A 22 -9.72 40.60 -40.01
N ILE A 23 -10.90 41.19 -39.75
CA ILE A 23 -11.60 41.09 -38.46
C ILE A 23 -11.99 39.64 -38.17
N VAL A 24 -12.55 38.92 -39.15
CA VAL A 24 -12.96 37.51 -39.00
C VAL A 24 -11.76 36.60 -38.69
N TYR A 25 -10.65 36.75 -39.41
CA TYR A 25 -9.43 35.96 -39.14
C TYR A 25 -8.82 36.28 -37.77
N THR A 26 -8.89 37.53 -37.32
CA THR A 26 -8.42 37.93 -35.99
C THR A 26 -9.25 37.28 -34.89
N LEU A 27 -10.58 37.27 -35.04
CA LEU A 27 -11.50 36.66 -34.08
C LEU A 27 -11.32 35.14 -34.02
N LEU A 28 -11.12 34.50 -35.18
CA LEU A 28 -10.79 33.07 -35.27
C LEU A 28 -9.48 32.73 -34.56
N ALA A 29 -8.44 33.55 -34.73
CA ALA A 29 -7.14 33.35 -34.08
C ALA A 29 -7.23 33.41 -32.55
N ILE A 30 -8.05 34.33 -32.01
CA ILE A 30 -8.29 34.45 -30.56
C ILE A 30 -8.97 33.19 -30.02
N VAL A 31 -10.01 32.70 -30.71
CA VAL A 31 -10.71 31.47 -30.31
C VAL A 31 -9.77 30.27 -30.37
N LEU A 32 -8.95 30.16 -31.41
CA LEU A 32 -7.96 29.09 -31.54
C LEU A 32 -6.93 29.15 -30.40
N ALA A 33 -6.43 30.34 -30.06
CA ALA A 33 -5.50 30.54 -28.95
C ALA A 33 -6.11 30.13 -27.61
N ALA A 34 -7.40 30.45 -27.37
CA ALA A 34 -8.11 30.03 -26.16
C ALA A 34 -8.24 28.49 -26.06
N VAL A 35 -8.53 27.81 -27.18
CA VAL A 35 -8.59 26.34 -27.24
C VAL A 35 -7.21 25.73 -26.95
N LEU A 36 -6.15 26.26 -27.56
CA LEU A 36 -4.77 25.79 -27.31
C LEU A 36 -4.37 25.98 -25.84
N ALA A 37 -4.67 27.15 -25.25
CA ALA A 37 -4.41 27.42 -23.84
C ALA A 37 -5.17 26.44 -22.93
N PHE A 38 -6.43 26.15 -23.23
CA PHE A 38 -7.24 25.17 -22.49
C PHE A 38 -6.66 23.75 -22.56
N LEU A 39 -6.23 23.31 -23.74
CA LEU A 39 -5.59 22.01 -23.93
C LEU A 39 -4.29 21.89 -23.13
N ILE A 40 -3.42 22.90 -23.20
CA ILE A 40 -2.16 22.95 -22.44
C ILE A 40 -2.45 22.88 -20.93
N TRP A 41 -3.40 23.67 -20.44
CA TRP A 41 -3.78 23.66 -19.03
C TRP A 41 -4.29 22.30 -18.55
N LYS A 42 -5.16 21.65 -19.34
CA LYS A 42 -5.69 20.30 -19.02
C LYS A 42 -4.58 19.25 -18.95
N LEU A 43 -3.61 19.29 -19.87
CA LEU A 43 -2.47 18.37 -19.87
C LEU A 43 -1.58 18.57 -18.63
N ILE A 44 -1.29 19.83 -18.27
CA ILE A 44 -0.47 20.13 -17.08
C ILE A 44 -1.20 19.67 -15.81
N LYS A 45 -2.50 19.99 -15.67
CA LYS A 45 -3.31 19.59 -14.51
C LYS A 45 -3.34 18.08 -14.33
N ASN A 46 -3.54 17.32 -15.41
CA ASN A 46 -3.55 15.86 -15.37
C ASN A 46 -2.18 15.28 -14.97
N LYS A 47 -1.07 15.85 -15.47
CA LYS A 47 0.29 15.45 -15.06
C LYS A 47 0.53 15.71 -13.58
N VAL A 48 0.10 16.87 -13.06
CA VAL A 48 0.26 17.21 -11.63
C VAL A 48 -0.58 16.30 -10.75
N LEU A 49 -1.84 16.05 -11.10
CA LEU A 49 -2.72 15.13 -10.37
C LEU A 49 -2.16 13.71 -10.35
N LYS A 50 -1.68 13.20 -11.50
CA LYS A 50 -1.03 11.88 -11.58
C LYS A 50 0.21 11.80 -10.68
N LYS A 51 1.08 12.82 -10.69
CA LYS A 51 2.26 12.86 -9.80
C LYS A 51 1.86 12.88 -8.32
N ARG A 52 0.80 13.60 -7.94
CA ARG A 52 0.30 13.62 -6.56
C ARG A 52 -0.26 12.27 -6.16
N ALA A 53 -1.09 11.65 -7.00
CA ALA A 53 -1.63 10.31 -6.77
C ALA A 53 -0.51 9.27 -6.61
N GLN A 54 0.50 9.29 -7.48
CA GLN A 54 1.67 8.42 -7.38
C GLN A 54 2.45 8.62 -6.08
N LYS A 55 2.62 9.86 -5.62
CA LYS A 55 3.27 10.13 -4.33
C LYS A 55 2.50 9.53 -3.15
N VAL A 56 1.18 9.71 -3.14
CA VAL A 56 0.30 9.13 -2.10
C VAL A 56 0.36 7.61 -2.14
N GLU A 57 0.33 7.02 -3.34
CA GLU A 57 0.43 5.57 -3.52
C GLU A 57 1.78 5.02 -3.05
N MET A 58 2.89 5.66 -3.44
CA MET A 58 4.24 5.29 -2.96
C MET A 58 4.35 5.40 -1.44
N GLN A 59 3.75 6.42 -0.84
CA GLN A 59 3.75 6.56 0.62
C GLN A 59 2.95 5.44 1.28
N LYS A 60 1.74 5.14 0.78
CA LYS A 60 0.94 3.99 1.25
C LYS A 60 1.69 2.67 1.10
N GLN A 61 2.42 2.46 0.00
CA GLN A 61 3.24 1.26 -0.19
C GLN A 61 4.36 1.16 0.84
N LYS A 62 5.04 2.27 1.16
CA LYS A 62 6.07 2.30 2.21
C LYS A 62 5.50 2.00 3.59
N GLU A 63 4.36 2.59 3.92
CA GLU A 63 3.65 2.34 5.18
C GLU A 63 3.21 0.89 5.29
N THR A 64 2.64 0.34 4.21
CA THR A 64 2.24 -1.08 4.12
C THR A 64 3.42 -2.01 4.27
N LEU A 65 4.56 -1.69 3.65
CA LEU A 65 5.79 -2.48 3.78
C LEU A 65 6.35 -2.44 5.20
N ALA A 66 6.32 -1.28 5.86
CA ALA A 66 6.74 -1.15 7.25
C ALA A 66 5.83 -1.98 8.18
N LEU A 67 4.51 -1.94 7.97
CA LEU A 67 3.55 -2.78 8.68
C LEU A 67 3.83 -4.27 8.41
N PHE A 68 4.10 -4.64 7.16
CA PHE A 68 4.43 -6.02 6.80
C PHE A 68 5.61 -6.53 7.62
N TYR A 69 6.70 -5.75 7.71
CA TYR A 69 7.85 -6.13 8.55
C TYR A 69 7.49 -6.24 10.03
N GLN A 70 6.71 -5.31 10.58
CA GLN A 70 6.26 -5.39 11.97
C GLN A 70 5.45 -6.66 12.24
N TYR A 71 4.58 -7.05 11.30
CA TYR A 71 3.84 -8.29 11.40
C TYR A 71 4.74 -9.51 11.30
N ILE A 72 5.67 -9.57 10.34
CA ILE A 72 6.64 -10.67 10.22
C ILE A 72 7.43 -10.84 11.53
N LEU A 73 7.93 -9.75 12.12
CA LEU A 73 8.62 -9.78 13.41
C LEU A 73 7.68 -10.32 14.50
N SER A 74 6.45 -9.84 14.57
CA SER A 74 5.46 -10.26 15.57
C SER A 74 5.11 -11.74 15.48
N PHE A 75 4.79 -12.22 14.27
CA PHE A 75 4.49 -13.63 14.02
C PHE A 75 5.68 -14.51 14.40
N TYR A 76 6.88 -14.17 13.92
CA TYR A 76 8.06 -14.99 14.18
C TYR A 76 8.43 -15.05 15.66
N GLU A 77 8.37 -13.94 16.39
CA GLU A 77 8.65 -13.95 17.84
C GLU A 77 7.61 -14.78 18.62
N VAL A 78 6.33 -14.73 18.24
CA VAL A 78 5.29 -15.61 18.83
C VAL A 78 5.59 -17.08 18.54
N ILE A 79 5.97 -17.42 17.29
CA ILE A 79 6.35 -18.78 16.90
C ILE A 79 7.54 -19.26 17.72
N LYS A 80 8.60 -18.46 17.79
CA LYS A 80 9.82 -18.76 18.51
C LYS A 80 9.56 -19.00 19.99
N PHE A 81 8.82 -18.10 20.63
CA PHE A 81 8.44 -18.25 22.03
C PHE A 81 7.62 -19.53 22.27
N THR A 82 6.62 -19.77 21.42
CA THR A 82 5.76 -20.97 21.52
C THR A 82 6.58 -22.25 21.36
N ASN A 83 7.49 -22.31 20.38
CA ASN A 83 8.35 -23.47 20.16
C ASN A 83 9.31 -23.72 21.34
N GLN A 84 9.79 -22.65 21.99
CA GLN A 84 10.59 -22.76 23.20
C GLN A 84 9.77 -23.36 24.35
N GLU A 85 8.53 -22.90 24.55
CA GLU A 85 7.63 -23.44 25.58
C GLU A 85 7.24 -24.90 25.31
N LEU A 86 6.97 -25.27 24.05
CA LEU A 86 6.72 -26.65 23.65
C LEU A 86 7.92 -27.55 23.94
N LYS A 87 9.13 -27.10 23.63
CA LYS A 87 10.36 -27.82 23.94
C LYS A 87 10.54 -27.99 25.45
N ASN A 88 10.30 -26.94 26.24
CA ASN A 88 10.36 -26.98 27.70
C ASN A 88 9.33 -27.95 28.29
N PHE A 89 8.15 -28.06 27.68
CA PHE A 89 7.12 -29.02 28.07
C PHE A 89 7.57 -30.47 27.82
N GLU A 90 8.18 -30.77 26.67
CA GLU A 90 8.66 -32.12 26.35
C GLU A 90 9.74 -32.62 27.33
N VAL A 91 10.63 -31.72 27.77
CA VAL A 91 11.66 -32.06 28.78
C VAL A 91 11.16 -31.97 30.22
N SER A 92 9.84 -31.80 30.43
CA SER A 92 9.21 -31.68 31.75
C SER A 92 9.76 -30.53 32.62
N ILE A 93 10.26 -29.46 31.99
CA ILE A 93 10.72 -28.24 32.64
C ILE A 93 9.59 -27.21 32.76
N SER A 94 8.63 -27.23 31.83
CA SER A 94 7.53 -26.26 31.82
C SER A 94 6.61 -26.45 33.02
N THR A 95 6.24 -25.33 33.65
CA THR A 95 5.22 -25.24 34.71
C THR A 95 3.79 -25.21 34.15
N HIS A 96 3.64 -25.04 32.83
CA HIS A 96 2.34 -24.83 32.19
C HIS A 96 1.88 -26.08 31.43
N PRO A 97 0.58 -26.44 31.52
CA PRO A 97 0.03 -27.52 30.74
C PRO A 97 0.03 -27.17 29.24
N MET A 98 0.21 -28.18 28.38
CA MET A 98 0.16 -28.05 26.92
C MET A 98 -1.08 -27.30 26.40
N GLY A 99 -2.22 -27.41 27.09
CA GLY A 99 -3.43 -26.67 26.76
C GLY A 99 -3.27 -25.16 26.85
N GLU A 100 -2.58 -24.67 27.90
CA GLU A 100 -2.30 -23.24 28.07
C GLU A 100 -1.33 -22.72 27.01
N ILE A 101 -0.31 -23.51 26.65
CA ILE A 101 0.65 -23.15 25.59
C ILE A 101 -0.08 -22.99 24.24
N LYS A 102 -0.97 -23.94 23.92
CA LYS A 102 -1.77 -23.90 22.70
C LYS A 102 -2.69 -22.69 22.65
N GLU A 103 -3.39 -22.42 23.74
CA GLU A 103 -4.34 -21.31 23.80
C GLU A 103 -3.62 -19.95 23.78
N GLY A 104 -2.50 -19.81 24.49
CA GLY A 104 -1.67 -18.61 24.47
C GLY A 104 -1.17 -18.27 23.06
N ALA A 105 -0.61 -19.25 22.35
CA ALA A 105 -0.16 -19.07 20.98
C ALA A 105 -1.32 -18.68 20.05
N LYS A 106 -2.43 -19.43 20.10
CA LYS A 106 -3.61 -19.17 19.28
C LYS A 106 -4.19 -17.78 19.53
N ARG A 107 -4.30 -17.35 20.78
CA ARG A 107 -4.83 -16.02 21.15
C ARG A 107 -3.96 -14.89 20.61
N LEU A 108 -2.64 -14.98 20.75
CA LEU A 108 -1.74 -13.95 20.24
C LEU A 108 -1.76 -13.88 18.70
N LEU A 109 -1.71 -15.03 18.02
CA LEU A 109 -1.80 -15.09 16.56
C LEU A 109 -3.15 -14.58 16.05
N TYR A 110 -4.24 -14.98 16.70
CA TYR A 110 -5.58 -14.52 16.35
C TYR A 110 -5.67 -13.01 16.47
N ARG A 111 -5.18 -12.43 17.57
CA ARG A 111 -5.15 -10.97 17.74
C ARG A 111 -4.40 -10.27 16.62
N LEU A 112 -3.28 -10.81 16.15
CA LEU A 112 -2.54 -10.23 15.03
C LEU A 112 -3.38 -10.19 13.75
N ILE A 113 -4.03 -11.29 13.37
CA ILE A 113 -4.82 -11.35 12.13
C ILE A 113 -6.14 -10.56 12.21
N THR A 114 -6.72 -10.40 13.40
CA THR A 114 -7.98 -9.67 13.58
C THR A 114 -7.82 -8.16 13.70
N ARG A 115 -6.60 -7.63 13.74
CA ARG A 115 -6.41 -6.19 13.79
C ARG A 115 -6.94 -5.54 12.50
N ASP A 116 -7.58 -4.39 12.65
CA ASP A 116 -8.15 -3.64 11.53
C ASP A 116 -7.09 -3.28 10.48
N ASP A 117 -5.88 -2.95 10.92
CA ASP A 117 -4.76 -2.61 10.05
C ASP A 117 -4.24 -3.81 9.25
N PHE A 118 -4.38 -5.05 9.74
CA PHE A 118 -4.06 -6.27 9.00
C PHE A 118 -5.02 -6.46 7.83
N SER A 119 -6.32 -6.42 8.12
CA SER A 119 -7.37 -6.63 7.12
C SER A 119 -7.35 -5.54 6.05
N TYR A 120 -7.18 -4.28 6.46
CA TYR A 120 -7.12 -3.15 5.54
C TYR A 120 -5.88 -3.18 4.64
N SER A 121 -4.71 -3.53 5.20
CA SER A 121 -3.44 -3.43 4.49
C SER A 121 -3.11 -4.64 3.61
N PHE A 122 -3.53 -5.84 4.00
CA PHE A 122 -3.04 -7.08 3.37
C PHE A 122 -4.11 -7.91 2.67
N VAL A 123 -5.32 -8.05 3.21
CA VAL A 123 -6.32 -9.01 2.69
C VAL A 123 -6.73 -8.72 1.23
N LYS A 124 -6.81 -7.43 0.85
CA LYS A 124 -7.18 -7.02 -0.51
C LYS A 124 -5.99 -6.79 -1.44
N ASN A 125 -4.76 -6.95 -0.94
CA ASN A 125 -3.56 -6.64 -1.70
C ASN A 125 -2.91 -7.93 -2.22
N GLU A 126 -3.00 -8.17 -3.53
CA GLU A 126 -2.46 -9.37 -4.18
C GLU A 126 -0.96 -9.56 -3.91
N GLN A 127 -0.19 -8.48 -3.71
CA GLN A 127 1.24 -8.56 -3.38
C GLN A 127 1.50 -9.34 -2.08
N TYR A 128 0.58 -9.29 -1.11
CA TYR A 128 0.72 -9.90 0.21
C TYR A 128 -0.12 -11.16 0.38
N LYS A 129 -0.68 -11.71 -0.70
CA LYS A 129 -1.54 -12.90 -0.64
C LYS A 129 -0.85 -14.12 -0.02
N THR A 130 0.42 -14.33 -0.35
CA THR A 130 1.23 -15.41 0.24
C THR A 130 1.39 -15.22 1.73
N PHE A 131 1.65 -13.99 2.18
CA PHE A 131 1.73 -13.64 3.60
C PHE A 131 0.41 -13.92 4.33
N VAL A 132 -0.72 -13.45 3.78
CA VAL A 132 -2.05 -13.66 4.36
C VAL A 132 -2.36 -15.15 4.49
N LYS A 133 -2.08 -15.95 3.44
CA LYS A 133 -2.27 -17.40 3.45
C LYS A 133 -1.47 -18.07 4.58
N HIS A 134 -0.20 -17.70 4.75
CA HIS A 134 0.64 -18.25 5.82
C HIS A 134 0.18 -17.81 7.22
N ALA A 135 -0.25 -16.55 7.37
CA ALA A 135 -0.79 -16.01 8.62
C ALA A 135 -2.10 -16.70 9.04
N GLU A 136 -3.00 -16.98 8.09
CA GLU A 136 -4.22 -17.76 8.34
C GLU A 136 -3.88 -19.21 8.70
N LEU A 137 -2.99 -19.84 7.93
CA LEU A 137 -2.63 -21.25 8.09
C LEU A 137 -1.98 -21.52 9.46
N ILE A 138 -1.10 -20.63 9.92
CA ILE A 138 -0.47 -20.79 11.24
C ILE A 138 -1.46 -20.57 12.38
N ASN A 139 -2.43 -19.68 12.21
CA ASN A 139 -3.45 -19.40 13.21
C ASN A 139 -4.46 -20.55 13.39
N ILE A 140 -4.80 -21.27 12.32
CA ILE A 140 -5.74 -22.41 12.39
C ILE A 140 -5.08 -23.72 12.81
N THR A 141 -3.77 -23.85 12.62
CA THR A 141 -3.03 -25.08 12.93
C THR A 141 -2.56 -25.05 14.38
N ASN A 142 -2.84 -26.11 15.15
CA ASN A 142 -2.34 -26.21 16.53
C ASN A 142 -0.81 -26.18 16.57
N CYS A 143 -0.24 -25.43 17.52
CA CYS A 143 1.20 -25.19 17.60
C CYS A 143 2.04 -26.46 17.76
N ASN A 144 1.53 -27.47 18.46
CA ASN A 144 2.20 -28.77 18.62
C ASN A 144 2.28 -29.59 17.31
N LEU A 145 1.67 -29.12 16.22
CA LEU A 145 1.67 -29.76 14.91
C LEU A 145 2.38 -28.93 13.85
N TRP A 146 2.89 -27.73 14.18
CA TRP A 146 3.47 -26.83 13.20
C TRP A 146 4.62 -27.45 12.40
N ASP A 147 5.58 -28.06 13.09
CA ASP A 147 6.75 -28.68 12.46
C ASP A 147 6.40 -29.86 11.56
N LYS A 148 5.28 -30.55 11.86
CA LYS A 148 4.83 -31.74 11.12
C LYS A 148 3.89 -31.42 9.97
N LYS A 149 2.97 -30.47 10.16
CA LYS A 149 1.88 -30.19 9.21
C LYS A 149 2.13 -28.98 8.32
N ILE A 150 2.83 -27.97 8.83
CA ILE A 150 3.03 -26.71 8.11
C ILE A 150 4.50 -26.21 8.16
N PRO A 151 5.50 -27.08 7.94
CA PRO A 151 6.91 -26.69 8.02
C PRO A 151 7.26 -25.54 7.06
N GLU A 152 6.62 -25.51 5.89
CA GLU A 152 6.78 -24.45 4.89
C GLU A 152 6.36 -23.07 5.42
N THR A 153 5.34 -23.02 6.28
CA THR A 153 4.87 -21.76 6.87
C THR A 153 5.85 -21.23 7.91
N ILE A 154 6.42 -22.12 8.71
CA ILE A 154 7.45 -21.76 9.70
C ILE A 154 8.71 -21.25 8.99
N ASN A 155 9.13 -21.95 7.93
CA ASN A 155 10.26 -21.52 7.11
C ASN A 155 9.98 -20.17 6.43
N TYR A 156 8.78 -19.97 5.89
CA TYR A 156 8.39 -18.68 5.31
C TYR A 156 8.57 -17.52 6.31
N PHE A 157 8.02 -17.64 7.53
CA PHE A 157 8.17 -16.58 8.53
C PHE A 157 9.63 -16.37 8.96
N LYS A 158 10.41 -17.44 9.04
CA LYS A 158 11.85 -17.36 9.34
C LYS A 158 12.63 -16.63 8.25
N GLU A 159 12.44 -17.01 6.99
CA GLU A 159 13.10 -16.39 5.84
C GLU A 159 12.71 -14.91 5.73
N GLN A 160 11.42 -14.59 5.86
CA GLN A 160 10.97 -13.20 5.83
C GLN A 160 11.53 -12.39 7.00
N TYR A 161 11.68 -12.99 8.19
CA TYR A 161 12.27 -12.35 9.35
C TYR A 161 13.75 -11.97 9.13
N GLU A 162 14.50 -12.84 8.44
CA GLU A 162 15.91 -12.59 8.09
C GLU A 162 16.04 -11.45 7.06
N LEU A 163 15.03 -11.27 6.19
CA LEU A 163 14.99 -10.18 5.21
C LEU A 163 14.59 -8.82 5.80
N VAL A 164 14.09 -8.78 7.03
CA VAL A 164 13.72 -7.50 7.69
C VAL A 164 15.00 -6.68 7.95
N PRO A 165 15.09 -5.44 7.42
CA PRO A 165 16.28 -4.60 7.59
C PRO A 165 16.74 -4.47 9.04
N LEU A 166 18.03 -4.68 9.26
CA LEU A 166 18.66 -4.52 10.58
C LEU A 166 18.73 -3.05 10.98
N GLY A 167 18.57 -2.77 12.26
CA GLY A 167 18.72 -1.44 12.83
C GLY A 167 18.00 -1.28 14.16
N LYS A 168 18.30 -0.16 14.85
CA LYS A 168 17.76 0.11 16.19
C LYS A 168 16.24 0.01 16.27
N THR A 169 15.52 0.52 15.28
CA THR A 169 14.05 0.47 15.24
C THR A 169 13.51 -0.96 15.24
N ARG A 170 14.20 -1.90 14.57
CA ARG A 170 13.84 -3.32 14.57
C ARG A 170 14.03 -3.90 15.96
N ASP A 171 15.18 -3.65 16.58
CA ASP A 171 15.52 -4.23 17.89
C ASP A 171 14.60 -3.71 18.99
N ASP A 172 14.32 -2.40 18.99
CA ASP A 172 13.35 -1.78 19.88
C ASP A 172 11.96 -2.41 19.72
N TYR A 173 11.53 -2.67 18.48
CA TYR A 173 10.25 -3.31 18.20
C TYR A 173 10.22 -4.77 18.67
N ILE A 174 11.29 -5.55 18.44
CA ILE A 174 11.40 -6.93 18.91
C ILE A 174 11.28 -6.98 20.44
N GLN A 175 11.95 -6.07 21.16
CA GLN A 175 11.83 -5.99 22.62
C GLN A 175 10.40 -5.69 23.07
N LEU A 176 9.71 -4.78 22.39
CA LEU A 176 8.30 -4.48 22.67
C LEU A 176 7.40 -5.71 22.42
N VAL A 177 7.62 -6.43 21.33
CA VAL A 177 6.88 -7.66 21.01
C VAL A 177 7.16 -8.73 22.06
N GLN A 178 8.42 -8.99 22.40
CA GLN A 178 8.80 -9.99 23.41
C GLN A 178 8.19 -9.67 24.78
N LYS A 179 8.22 -8.40 25.19
CA LYS A 179 7.55 -7.93 26.41
C LYS A 179 6.04 -8.15 26.34
N SER A 180 5.40 -7.81 25.23
CA SER A 180 3.97 -8.04 25.06
C SER A 180 3.62 -9.54 25.07
N ILE A 181 4.49 -10.40 24.53
CA ILE A 181 4.28 -11.85 24.55
C ILE A 181 4.37 -12.34 25.99
N SER A 182 5.45 -12.02 26.72
CA SER A 182 5.64 -12.51 28.09
C SER A 182 4.53 -12.07 29.04
N GLU A 183 4.01 -10.85 28.86
CA GLU A 183 2.92 -10.32 29.68
C GLU A 183 1.57 -10.97 29.37
N ARG A 184 1.29 -11.32 28.10
CA ARG A 184 -0.07 -11.67 27.66
C ARG A 184 -0.28 -13.14 27.33
N PHE A 185 0.79 -13.90 27.08
CA PHE A 185 0.70 -15.29 26.63
C PHE A 185 -0.15 -16.15 27.59
N TYR A 186 0.10 -16.02 28.90
CA TYR A 186 -0.60 -16.78 29.96
C TYR A 186 -1.66 -15.96 30.73
N ASN A 187 -1.59 -14.63 30.73
CA ASN A 187 -2.34 -13.82 31.71
C ASN A 187 -3.65 -13.21 31.19
N GLU A 188 -3.93 -13.26 29.89
CA GLU A 188 -5.19 -12.73 29.35
C GLU A 188 -6.23 -13.84 29.23
N LYS A 189 -7.34 -13.75 29.98
CA LYS A 189 -8.52 -14.61 29.82
C LYS A 189 -9.50 -13.99 28.84
#